data_AF-E6N9R3-F1
#
_entry.id   AF-E6N9R3-F1
#
_cell.length_a   1.000
_cell.length_b   1.000
_cell.length_c   1.000
_cell.angle_alpha   90.00
_cell.angle_beta   90.00
_cell.angle_gamma   90.00
#
_symmetry.space_group_name_H-M   'P 1'
#
loop_
_entity.id
_entity.type
_entity.pdbx_description
1 polymer ?
#
loop_
_entity_poly.entity_id
_entity_poly.type
_entity_poly.pdbx_seq_one_letter_code
_entity_poly.pdbx_strand_id
1 'polypeptide(L)' 'MVTGYGGLAAEVLRGLGVGLGDEVEVVRNGLRLHGFVMARYEFGEPDVLVLKLPNGYNMGVRVDAST' A
#
# COMPACT_ATOMS: atom_id res chain seq x y z
N MET A 1 0.92 2.76 -13.72
CA MET A 1 -0.43 2.36 -13.30
C MET A 1 -0.30 1.14 -12.40
N VAL A 2 -0.78 1.19 -11.16
CA VAL A 2 -0.74 0.03 -10.27
C VAL A 2 -1.97 -0.83 -10.55
N THR A 3 -1.78 -1.97 -11.19
CA THR A 3 -2.82 -2.95 -11.48
C THR A 3 -3.14 -3.77 -10.21
N GLY A 4 -4.42 -4.03 -9.94
CA GLY A 4 -4.86 -4.85 -8.79
C GLY A 4 -5.23 -4.08 -7.51
N TYR A 5 -5.09 -2.75 -7.50
CA TYR A 5 -5.58 -1.88 -6.42
C TYR A 5 -6.87 -1.15 -6.83
N GLY A 6 -7.76 -0.97 -5.86
CA GLY A 6 -8.99 -0.20 -5.98
C GLY A 6 -9.12 0.85 -4.87
N GLY A 7 -10.25 1.56 -4.86
CA GLY A 7 -10.60 2.52 -3.81
C GLY A 7 -9.53 3.57 -3.51
N LEU A 8 -9.45 3.97 -2.25
CA LEU A 8 -8.54 5.01 -1.76
C LEU A 8 -7.07 4.62 -1.91
N ALA A 9 -6.75 3.32 -1.75
CA ALA A 9 -5.39 2.83 -1.95
C ALA A 9 -4.90 3.08 -3.38
N ALA A 10 -5.74 2.84 -4.39
CA ALA A 10 -5.40 3.14 -5.78
C ALA A 10 -5.26 4.64 -6.05
N GLU A 11 -6.12 5.47 -5.44
CA GLU A 11 -6.09 6.93 -5.58
C GLU A 11 -4.79 7.51 -5.01
N VAL A 12 -4.40 7.11 -3.80
CA VAL A 12 -3.16 7.56 -3.15
C VAL A 12 -1.94 7.16 -3.97
N LEU A 13 -1.83 5.88 -4.35
CA LEU A 13 -0.68 5.40 -5.15
C LEU A 13 -0.56 6.16 -6.47
N ARG A 14 -1.67 6.41 -7.17
CA ARG A 14 -1.67 7.18 -8.42
C ARG A 14 -1.31 8.65 -8.18
N GLY A 15 -1.88 9.28 -7.16
CA GLY A 15 -1.62 10.68 -6.83
C GLY A 15 -0.16 10.95 -6.48
N LEU A 16 0.51 9.96 -5.88
CA LEU A 16 1.93 10.03 -5.53
C LEU A 16 2.86 9.51 -6.63
N GLY A 17 2.33 8.96 -7.73
CA GLY A 17 3.13 8.36 -8.80
C GLY A 17 3.84 7.06 -8.39
N VAL A 18 3.38 6.40 -7.32
CA VAL A 18 3.98 5.20 -6.75
C VAL A 18 3.53 3.95 -7.51
N GLY A 19 4.47 3.09 -7.84
CA GLY A 19 4.32 1.83 -8.57
C GLY A 19 4.50 0.58 -7.70
N LEU A 20 4.33 -0.59 -8.32
CA LEU A 20 4.74 -1.86 -7.71
C LEU A 20 6.27 -1.91 -7.61
N GLY A 21 6.78 -2.37 -6.47
CA GLY A 21 8.22 -2.48 -6.21
C GLY A 21 8.86 -1.19 -5.70
N ASP A 22 8.14 -0.07 -5.68
CA ASP A 22 8.63 1.15 -5.07
C ASP A 22 8.70 1.00 -3.54
N GLU A 23 9.74 1.56 -2.97
CA GLU A 23 9.94 1.62 -1.53
C GLU A 23 9.20 2.83 -0.96
N VAL A 24 8.41 2.60 0.08
CA VAL A 24 7.57 3.64 0.70
C VAL A 24 7.65 3.56 2.23
N GLU A 25 7.42 4.70 2.87
CA GLU A 25 7.09 4.78 4.28
C GLU A 25 5.60 5.13 4.41
N VAL A 26 4.85 4.32 5.16
CA VAL A 26 3.45 4.56 5.50
C VAL A 26 3.37 4.97 6.95
N VAL A 27 2.70 6.10 7.20
CA VAL A 27 2.53 6.66 8.55
C VAL A 27 1.06 6.65 8.90
N ARG A 28 0.68 5.92 9.95
CA ARG A 28 -0.71 5.88 10.41
C ARG A 28 -0.78 5.78 11.92
N ASN A 29 -1.51 6.67 12.59
CA ASN A 29 -1.68 6.65 14.05
C ASN A 29 -0.36 6.53 14.84
N GLY A 30 0.71 7.18 14.36
CA GLY A 30 2.04 7.10 14.96
C GLY A 30 2.84 5.82 14.65
N LEU A 31 2.24 4.84 13.97
CA LEU A 31 2.95 3.70 13.40
C LEU A 31 3.63 4.12 12.10
N ARG A 32 4.93 3.81 11.98
CA ARG A 32 5.71 3.96 10.75
C ARG A 32 6.06 2.59 10.23
N LEU A 33 5.64 2.30 9.01
CA LEU A 33 5.94 1.06 8.30
C LEU A 33 6.74 1.40 7.05
N HIS A 34 7.87 0.72 6.87
CA HIS A 34 8.72 0.88 5.70
C HIS A 34 8.77 -0.42 4.92
N GLY A 35 8.64 -0.36 3.60
CA GLY A 35 8.70 -1.55 2.75
C GLY A 35 8.35 -1.28 1.29
N PHE A 36 8.29 -2.34 0.51
CA PHE A 36 8.02 -2.27 -0.93
C PHE A 36 6.54 -2.47 -1.24
N VAL A 37 5.97 -1.67 -2.14
CA VAL A 37 4.60 -1.84 -2.61
C VAL A 37 4.50 -3.15 -3.40
N MET A 38 3.68 -4.08 -2.92
CA MET A 38 3.50 -5.39 -3.56
C MET A 38 2.23 -5.42 -4.40
N ALA A 39 2.19 -6.37 -5.35
CA ALA A 39 0.95 -6.68 -6.04
C ALA A 39 -0.10 -7.17 -5.03
N ARG A 40 -1.34 -6.74 -5.25
CA ARG A 40 -2.50 -7.11 -4.46
C ARG A 40 -3.39 -8.06 -5.25
N TYR A 41 -4.05 -8.99 -4.56
CA TYR A 41 -5.08 -9.84 -5.15
C TYR A 41 -6.33 -9.01 -5.46
N GLU A 42 -6.82 -9.07 -6.69
CA GLU A 42 -7.87 -8.18 -7.22
C GLU A 42 -9.15 -8.19 -6.35
N PHE A 43 -9.54 -9.36 -5.84
CA PHE A 43 -10.75 -9.57 -5.04
C PHE A 43 -10.62 -9.27 -3.54
N GLY A 44 -9.51 -8.69 -3.07
CA GLY A 44 -9.39 -8.28 -1.66
C GLY A 44 -10.27 -7.08 -1.29
N GLU A 45 -10.07 -6.54 -0.09
CA GLU A 45 -10.63 -5.26 0.37
C GLU A 45 -10.00 -4.06 -0.36
N PRO A 46 -10.77 -3.21 -1.08
CA PRO A 46 -10.25 -2.26 -2.06
C PRO A 46 -9.24 -1.28 -1.46
N ASP A 47 -9.50 -0.80 -0.23
CA ASP A 47 -8.69 0.22 0.45
C ASP A 47 -7.48 -0.36 1.21
N VAL A 48 -6.97 -1.53 0.82
CA VAL A 48 -5.82 -2.15 1.50
C VAL A 48 -4.58 -2.08 0.62
N LEU A 49 -3.52 -1.41 1.11
CA LEU A 49 -2.16 -1.43 0.57
C LEU A 49 -1.42 -2.69 1.02
N VAL A 50 -0.70 -3.38 0.15
CA VAL A 50 0.15 -4.52 0.54
C VAL A 50 1.62 -4.08 0.50
N LEU A 51 2.30 -4.15 1.65
CA LEU A 51 3.72 -3.87 1.78
C LEU A 51 4.52 -5.15 2.01
N LYS A 52 5.68 -5.27 1.39
CA LYS A 52 6.70 -6.24 1.77
C LYS A 52 7.69 -5.58 2.73
N LEU A 53 7.69 -6.06 3.96
CA LEU A 53 8.56 -5.54 5.02
C LEU A 53 10.00 -6.07 4.88
N PRO A 54 10.99 -5.40 5.50
CA PRO A 54 12.40 -5.84 5.46
C PRO A 54 12.63 -7.25 6.01
N ASN A 55 11.76 -7.72 6.91
CA ASN A 55 11.81 -9.07 7.45
C ASN A 55 11.25 -10.15 6.50
N GLY A 56 10.84 -9.78 5.28
CA GLY A 56 10.37 -10.68 4.24
C GLY A 56 8.87 -10.96 4.26
N TYR A 57 8.14 -10.53 5.28
CA TYR A 57 6.68 -10.72 5.38
C TYR A 57 5.91 -9.66 4.58
N ASN A 58 4.76 -10.07 4.04
CA ASN A 58 3.79 -9.15 3.47
C ASN A 58 2.77 -8.71 4.53
N MET A 59 2.43 -7.43 4.55
CA MET A 59 1.45 -6.85 5.46
C MET A 59 0.42 -6.05 4.68
N GLY A 60 -0.87 -6.30 4.94
CA GLY A 60 -1.96 -5.47 4.46
C GLY A 60 -2.18 -4.28 5.40
N VAL A 61 -2.17 -3.07 4.85
CA VAL A 61 -2.40 -1.81 5.57
C VAL A 61 -3.68 -1.19 5.02
N ARG A 62 -4.70 -1.05 5.86
CA ARG A 62 -5.91 -0.32 5.49
C ARG A 62 -5.56 1.16 5.35
N VAL A 63 -5.84 1.71 4.18
CA VAL A 63 -5.73 3.12 3.83
C VAL A 63 -7.03 3.80 4.20
N ASP A 64 -6.92 4.93 4.88
CA ASP A 64 -8.03 5.82 5.25
C ASP A 64 -7.53 7.27 5.23
N ALA A 65 -8.38 8.22 5.63
CA ALA A 65 -8.05 9.65 5.65
C ALA A 65 -6.89 10.05 6.59
N SER A 66 -6.39 9.12 7.41
CA SER A 66 -5.27 9.34 8.35
C SER A 66 -3.98 8.63 7.94
N THR A 67 -3.96 8.05 6.73
CA THR A 67 -2.84 7.27 6.16
C THR A 67 -2.05 8.10 5.16
#